data_AF-A0A6A9GU98-F1
#
_entry.id   AF-A0A6A9GU98-F1
#
_cell.length_a   1.000
_cell.length_b   1.000
_cell.length_c   1.000
_cell.angle_alpha   90.00
_cell.angle_beta   90.00
_cell.angle_gamma   90.00
#
_symmetry.space_group_name_H-M   'P 1'
#
loop_
_entity.id
_entity.type
_entity.pdbx_description
1 polymer ?
#
loop_
_entity_poly.entity_id
_entity_poly.type
_entity_poly.pdbx_seq_one_letter_code
_entity_poly.pdbx_strand_id
1 'polypeptide(L)'
;MDRVTYHNKDLDFAFGLSMTSKNVARYESINNENLKGWHTGAGMSYLYNSNVKHYRDNFWATADMKRLAGTTTLENEEPKGTDVKMSSKTFVGGTKFDDQHASIGMDFENQDKTLTAKKSYFILNDKIIFLGTGIKSTDSSKIPVTTIENRKANGYTLYTDDKQITASDNQETNSVFLESTNSAQNNIGFQFLNKSKITVKKESHTGKWSDINKSQKSEDKKDEYYEVNQKHSNTDDKYGYVLYPGLSKDDFKTKKDEVTVVKQGDDFHVVKDNESVWAGVNYSDSTKTFEINGTKVEVKAKGMFILKKKDDKTYECSFFNPESTNSVSDIESKIFIKGYTITNKSVTNSNDAGLNFELTK
;
A
#
# COMPACT_ATOMS: atom_id res chain seq x y z
N MET A 1 2.04 10.26 13.20
CA MET A 1 1.58 8.93 13.66
C MET A 1 1.62 7.87 12.57
N ASP A 2 2.03 8.20 11.33
CA ASP A 2 2.27 7.25 10.23
C ASP A 2 1.08 6.33 9.97
N ARG A 3 -0.10 6.94 9.93
CA ARG A 3 -1.38 6.31 9.60
C ARG A 3 -2.03 7.08 8.47
N VAL A 4 -2.74 6.37 7.62
CA VAL A 4 -3.63 6.95 6.61
C VAL A 4 -5.01 6.36 6.80
N THR A 5 -6.01 7.22 6.73
CA THR A 5 -7.41 6.83 6.67
C THR A 5 -8.02 7.50 5.45
N TYR A 6 -8.67 6.72 4.61
CA TYR A 6 -9.40 7.21 3.46
C TYR A 6 -10.80 6.62 3.47
N HIS A 7 -11.80 7.42 3.13
CA HIS A 7 -13.19 6.99 3.04
C HIS A 7 -13.74 7.47 1.70
N ASN A 8 -14.18 6.53 0.88
CA ASN A 8 -14.89 6.81 -0.35
C ASN A 8 -16.38 6.62 -0.09
N LYS A 9 -17.13 7.72 -0.06
CA LYS A 9 -18.56 7.71 0.22
C LYS A 9 -19.38 7.06 -0.90
N ASP A 10 -18.96 7.23 -2.16
CA ASP A 10 -19.75 6.80 -3.32
C ASP A 10 -19.70 5.27 -3.48
N LEU A 11 -18.57 4.67 -3.14
CA LEU A 11 -18.38 3.21 -3.14
C LEU A 11 -18.52 2.57 -1.75
N ASP A 12 -18.84 3.35 -0.72
CA ASP A 12 -19.03 2.93 0.68
C ASP A 12 -17.91 2.01 1.21
N PHE A 13 -16.65 2.46 1.05
CA PHE A 13 -15.51 1.77 1.64
C PHE A 13 -14.60 2.73 2.41
N ALA A 14 -13.90 2.18 3.40
CA ALA A 14 -12.78 2.86 4.03
C ALA A 14 -11.49 2.04 3.92
N PHE A 15 -10.40 2.74 3.67
CA PHE A 15 -9.05 2.21 3.60
C PHE A 15 -8.21 2.73 4.76
N GLY A 16 -7.53 1.83 5.44
CA GLY A 16 -6.55 2.15 6.47
C GLY A 16 -5.15 1.69 6.05
N LEU A 17 -4.13 2.47 6.38
CA LEU A 17 -2.73 2.06 6.22
C LEU A 17 -1.96 2.32 7.50
N SER A 18 -1.21 1.30 7.95
CA SER A 18 -0.43 1.33 9.18
C SER A 18 1.06 1.15 8.90
N MET A 19 1.83 2.20 9.18
CA MET A 19 3.26 2.27 8.90
C MET A 19 4.07 2.53 10.18
N THR A 20 5.35 2.17 10.14
CA THR A 20 6.35 2.51 11.17
C THR A 20 7.37 3.45 10.57
N SER A 21 8.00 4.26 11.41
CA SER A 21 9.16 5.07 11.08
C SER A 21 10.09 5.15 12.29
N LYS A 22 11.11 6.00 12.20
CA LYS A 22 11.94 6.42 13.33
C LYS A 22 11.15 7.03 14.49
N ASN A 23 9.99 7.62 14.22
CA ASN A 23 9.19 8.33 15.21
C ASN A 23 7.95 7.55 15.67
N VAL A 24 7.63 6.42 15.03
CA VAL A 24 6.42 5.63 15.30
C VAL A 24 6.76 4.15 15.38
N ALA A 25 6.53 3.56 16.54
CA ALA A 25 6.71 2.13 16.79
C ALA A 25 5.86 1.27 15.83
N ARG A 26 6.41 0.12 15.41
CA ARG A 26 5.73 -0.89 14.58
C ARG A 26 4.47 -1.43 15.24
N TYR A 27 4.55 -1.70 16.55
CA TYR A 27 3.48 -2.21 17.38
C TYR A 27 3.84 -2.01 18.86
N GLU A 28 2.82 -1.99 19.71
CA GLU A 28 2.98 -2.04 21.16
C GLU A 28 2.67 -3.46 21.65
N SER A 29 3.49 -4.00 22.55
CA SER A 29 3.27 -5.30 23.19
C SER A 29 3.81 -5.21 24.60
N ILE A 30 2.93 -4.93 25.55
CA ILE A 30 3.23 -4.75 26.97
C ILE A 30 2.20 -5.55 27.78
N ASN A 31 2.47 -5.79 29.07
CA ASN A 31 1.52 -6.44 29.99
C ASN A 31 0.98 -7.80 29.51
N ASN A 32 1.77 -8.55 28.74
CA ASN A 32 1.39 -9.80 28.08
C ASN A 32 0.24 -9.67 27.06
N GLU A 33 0.07 -8.48 26.48
CA GLU A 33 -0.91 -8.16 25.43
C GLU A 33 -0.22 -7.93 24.08
N ASN A 34 -0.96 -8.16 22.99
CA ASN A 34 -0.51 -8.02 21.60
C ASN A 34 0.78 -8.78 21.26
N LEU A 35 0.93 -10.01 21.77
CA LEU A 35 2.15 -10.82 21.67
C LEU A 35 2.55 -11.20 20.24
N LYS A 36 1.63 -11.08 19.27
CA LYS A 36 1.84 -11.37 17.85
C LYS A 36 1.66 -10.15 16.93
N GLY A 37 1.69 -8.94 17.46
CA GLY A 37 1.52 -7.71 16.68
C GLY A 37 2.67 -7.34 15.73
N TRP A 38 3.63 -8.24 15.49
CA TRP A 38 4.95 -7.94 14.91
C TRP A 38 4.92 -7.12 13.62
N HIS A 39 3.96 -7.40 12.74
CA HIS A 39 3.86 -6.83 11.40
C HIS A 39 2.72 -5.80 11.23
N THR A 40 2.00 -5.42 12.30
CA THR A 40 0.83 -4.52 12.19
C THR A 40 1.19 -3.09 11.75
N GLY A 41 2.46 -2.69 11.85
CA GLY A 41 3.00 -1.42 11.34
C GLY A 41 3.92 -1.58 10.12
N ALA A 42 3.98 -2.77 9.51
CA ALA A 42 4.88 -3.08 8.39
C ALA A 42 4.29 -2.69 7.02
N GLY A 43 3.52 -1.59 6.97
CA GLY A 43 2.75 -1.21 5.79
C GLY A 43 1.48 -2.05 5.61
N MET A 44 0.88 -2.49 6.73
CA MET A 44 -0.36 -3.26 6.73
C MET A 44 -1.52 -2.39 6.23
N SER A 45 -2.26 -2.91 5.25
CA SER A 45 -3.49 -2.30 4.73
C SER A 45 -4.73 -2.89 5.39
N TYR A 46 -5.74 -2.05 5.54
CA TYR A 46 -7.06 -2.42 6.03
C TYR A 46 -8.10 -1.99 5.00
N LEU A 47 -9.03 -2.90 4.68
CA LEU A 47 -10.18 -2.59 3.84
C LEU A 47 -11.47 -2.86 4.61
N TYR A 48 -12.16 -1.78 4.94
CA TYR A 48 -13.50 -1.79 5.51
C TYR A 48 -14.50 -1.61 4.37
N ASN A 49 -15.41 -2.57 4.24
CA ASN A 49 -16.60 -2.48 3.42
C ASN A 49 -17.81 -2.81 4.30
N SER A 50 -18.99 -2.93 3.70
CA SER A 50 -20.22 -3.31 4.41
C SER A 50 -20.15 -4.68 5.14
N ASN A 51 -19.14 -5.53 4.88
CA ASN A 51 -18.83 -6.68 5.76
C ASN A 51 -18.07 -6.24 7.02
N VAL A 52 -18.81 -5.70 7.98
CA VAL A 52 -18.30 -5.19 9.27
C VAL A 52 -17.66 -6.25 10.16
N LYS A 53 -17.77 -7.55 9.83
CA LYS A 53 -17.26 -8.66 10.66
C LYS A 53 -15.82 -9.05 10.37
N HIS A 54 -15.23 -8.56 9.27
CA HIS A 54 -13.92 -9.03 8.82
C HIS A 54 -12.82 -8.92 9.91
N TYR A 55 -12.66 -7.73 10.51
CA TYR A 55 -11.70 -7.49 11.61
C TYR A 55 -12.29 -7.68 13.01
N ARG A 56 -13.58 -8.07 13.11
CA ARG A 56 -14.25 -8.38 14.38
C ARG A 56 -14.16 -9.89 14.67
N ASP A 57 -14.82 -10.29 15.75
CA ASP A 57 -14.88 -11.66 16.23
C ASP A 57 -13.45 -12.20 16.38
N ASN A 58 -13.12 -13.35 15.81
CA ASN A 58 -11.86 -14.02 16.09
C ASN A 58 -10.68 -13.59 15.21
N PHE A 59 -10.81 -12.54 14.38
CA PHE A 59 -9.80 -12.20 13.36
C PHE A 59 -8.38 -12.19 13.93
N TRP A 60 -8.15 -11.45 15.02
CA TRP A 60 -6.82 -11.30 15.62
C TRP A 60 -6.30 -12.58 16.29
N ALA A 61 -7.18 -13.48 16.68
CA ALA A 61 -6.80 -14.77 17.27
C ALA A 61 -6.48 -15.82 16.20
N THR A 62 -7.05 -15.72 15.00
CA THR A 62 -7.00 -16.77 13.97
C THR A 62 -6.28 -16.38 12.69
N ALA A 63 -6.12 -15.09 12.36
CA ALA A 63 -5.39 -14.67 11.17
C ALA A 63 -3.91 -15.10 11.26
N ASP A 64 -3.28 -15.42 10.11
CA ASP A 64 -1.84 -15.58 10.10
C ASP A 64 -1.18 -14.20 10.28
N MET A 65 -0.74 -13.93 11.50
CA MET A 65 -0.09 -12.68 11.88
C MET A 65 1.26 -12.47 11.17
N LYS A 66 1.83 -13.50 10.52
CA LYS A 66 3.03 -13.40 9.64
C LYS A 66 2.67 -13.00 8.20
N ARG A 67 1.38 -12.95 7.84
CA ARG A 67 0.85 -12.67 6.49
C ARG A 67 -0.30 -11.66 6.55
N LEU A 68 -0.07 -10.51 7.16
CA LEU A 68 -1.06 -9.44 7.19
C LEU A 68 -1.13 -8.74 5.83
N ALA A 69 -2.33 -8.40 5.37
CA ALA A 69 -2.56 -7.75 4.08
C ALA A 69 -1.68 -6.49 3.88
N GLY A 70 -1.05 -6.36 2.72
CA GLY A 70 -0.17 -5.26 2.34
C GLY A 70 1.28 -5.38 2.83
N THR A 71 1.58 -6.26 3.79
CA THR A 71 2.92 -6.37 4.38
C THR A 71 3.90 -7.13 3.49
N THR A 72 5.19 -6.86 3.66
CA THR A 72 6.29 -7.64 3.07
C THR A 72 7.12 -8.23 4.20
N THR A 73 7.18 -9.55 4.28
CA THR A 73 7.77 -10.35 5.40
C THR A 73 8.70 -11.43 4.87
N LEU A 74 9.35 -12.21 5.74
CA LEU A 74 10.14 -13.38 5.32
C LEU A 74 9.31 -14.67 5.44
N GLU A 75 9.50 -15.62 4.51
CA GLU A 75 8.68 -16.84 4.43
C GLU A 75 8.74 -17.66 5.73
N ASN A 76 9.95 -17.94 6.21
CA ASN A 76 10.20 -18.70 7.43
C ASN A 76 10.67 -17.79 8.58
N GLU A 77 10.13 -16.58 8.67
CA GLU A 77 10.38 -15.70 9.82
C GLU A 77 9.83 -16.36 11.08
N GLU A 78 10.60 -16.34 12.17
CA GLU A 78 10.11 -16.63 13.52
C GLU A 78 10.18 -15.34 14.33
N PRO A 79 9.17 -14.46 14.22
CA PRO A 79 9.20 -13.17 14.87
C PRO A 79 9.26 -13.33 16.38
N LYS A 80 10.13 -12.57 17.01
CA LYS A 80 10.28 -12.53 18.47
C LYS A 80 9.80 -11.20 19.01
N GLY A 81 9.32 -11.20 20.25
CA GLY A 81 9.15 -9.95 20.99
C GLY A 81 10.49 -9.20 21.06
N THR A 82 10.45 -7.89 20.91
CA THR A 82 11.62 -7.00 21.01
C THR A 82 11.26 -5.72 21.74
N ASP A 83 12.22 -5.11 22.43
CA ASP A 83 12.05 -3.76 22.97
C ASP A 83 12.33 -2.69 21.91
N VAL A 84 13.00 -3.06 20.80
CA VAL A 84 13.31 -2.16 19.68
C VAL A 84 12.15 -2.15 18.68
N LYS A 85 11.09 -1.39 18.99
CA LYS A 85 9.88 -1.33 18.17
C LYS A 85 9.93 -0.33 17.02
N MET A 86 10.89 0.61 17.01
CA MET A 86 10.99 1.66 15.97
C MET A 86 11.86 1.22 14.80
N SER A 87 11.53 1.72 13.61
CA SER A 87 12.38 1.61 12.42
C SER A 87 13.54 2.62 12.48
N SER A 88 14.64 2.40 11.76
CA SER A 88 15.65 3.46 11.57
C SER A 88 15.27 4.46 10.47
N LYS A 89 14.25 4.13 9.66
CA LYS A 89 13.86 4.87 8.46
C LYS A 89 13.05 6.12 8.78
N THR A 90 13.43 7.23 8.17
CA THR A 90 12.80 8.55 8.33
C THR A 90 11.86 8.91 7.18
N PHE A 91 12.02 8.30 6.02
CA PHE A 91 11.20 8.58 4.84
C PHE A 91 9.89 7.77 4.83
N VAL A 92 8.95 8.22 5.66
CA VAL A 92 7.62 7.61 5.81
C VAL A 92 6.59 8.72 5.93
N GLY A 93 5.55 8.69 5.10
CA GLY A 93 4.51 9.72 5.10
C GLY A 93 3.79 9.83 3.77
N GLY A 94 3.01 10.89 3.59
CA GLY A 94 2.24 11.12 2.36
C GLY A 94 1.94 12.58 2.11
N THR A 95 1.66 12.91 0.85
CA THR A 95 0.97 14.15 0.48
C THR A 95 -0.47 13.81 0.11
N LYS A 96 -1.38 14.68 0.53
CA LYS A 96 -2.78 14.68 0.11
C LYS A 96 -2.98 15.84 -0.85
N PHE A 97 -3.60 15.58 -2.00
CA PHE A 97 -3.94 16.61 -2.98
C PHE A 97 -5.36 17.16 -2.73
N ASP A 98 -6.33 16.26 -2.57
CA ASP A 98 -7.72 16.55 -2.19
C ASP A 98 -8.26 15.38 -1.34
N ASP A 99 -9.55 15.37 -1.02
CA ASP A 99 -10.16 14.29 -0.23
C ASP A 99 -10.16 12.91 -0.91
N GLN A 100 -9.82 12.83 -2.20
CA GLN A 100 -9.86 11.62 -3.02
C GLN A 100 -8.48 11.17 -3.53
N HIS A 101 -7.45 12.02 -3.43
CA HIS A 101 -6.14 11.77 -4.03
C HIS A 101 -4.99 11.93 -3.02
N ALA A 102 -4.19 10.88 -2.85
CA ALA A 102 -3.00 10.90 -1.99
C ALA A 102 -1.85 10.04 -2.53
N SER A 103 -0.62 10.49 -2.29
CA SER A 103 0.62 9.77 -2.62
C SER A 103 1.40 9.51 -1.34
N ILE A 104 1.70 8.25 -1.06
CA ILE A 104 2.27 7.78 0.20
C ILE A 104 3.51 6.94 -0.08
N GLY A 105 4.56 7.15 0.72
CA GLY A 105 5.81 6.41 0.65
C GLY A 105 6.22 5.85 2.00
N MET A 106 6.82 4.67 1.98
CA MET A 106 7.41 4.00 3.14
C MET A 106 8.73 3.35 2.72
N ASP A 107 9.85 3.95 3.13
CA ASP A 107 11.14 3.24 3.16
C ASP A 107 11.09 2.25 4.33
N PHE A 108 10.96 0.97 4.01
CA PHE A 108 10.67 -0.09 4.96
C PHE A 108 11.92 -0.93 5.27
N GLU A 109 12.05 -1.28 6.55
CA GLU A 109 12.88 -2.38 7.03
C GLU A 109 12.11 -3.19 8.07
N ASN A 110 12.28 -4.52 8.07
CA ASN A 110 11.66 -5.39 9.07
C ASN A 110 12.32 -5.26 10.45
N GLN A 111 11.75 -5.94 11.46
CA GLN A 111 12.19 -5.86 12.85
C GLN A 111 13.69 -6.09 13.02
N ASP A 112 14.19 -7.13 12.36
CA ASP A 112 15.58 -7.58 12.47
C ASP A 112 16.53 -6.86 11.50
N LYS A 113 16.02 -5.89 10.71
CA LYS A 113 16.76 -5.16 9.66
C LYS A 113 17.43 -6.07 8.63
N THR A 114 16.83 -7.23 8.40
CA THR A 114 17.28 -8.23 7.42
C THR A 114 16.46 -8.21 6.16
N LEU A 115 15.32 -7.52 6.13
CA LEU A 115 14.47 -7.33 4.96
C LEU A 115 14.20 -5.85 4.75
N THR A 116 14.41 -5.36 3.54
CA THR A 116 14.07 -3.99 3.13
C THR A 116 13.14 -3.96 1.92
N ALA A 117 12.38 -2.88 1.77
CA ALA A 117 11.57 -2.60 0.60
C ALA A 117 11.24 -1.10 0.52
N LYS A 118 10.99 -0.56 -0.67
CA LYS A 118 10.36 0.76 -0.84
C LYS A 118 8.92 0.55 -1.27
N LYS A 119 7.98 0.91 -0.39
CA LYS A 119 6.55 0.63 -0.54
C LYS A 119 5.82 1.93 -0.80
N SER A 120 5.25 2.08 -1.98
CA SER A 120 4.43 3.24 -2.34
C SER A 120 2.97 2.87 -2.47
N TYR A 121 2.12 3.77 -2.01
CA TYR A 121 0.67 3.63 -2.08
C TYR A 121 0.09 4.89 -2.71
N PHE A 122 -0.81 4.74 -3.67
CA PHE A 122 -1.47 5.85 -4.33
C PHE A 122 -2.98 5.67 -4.23
N ILE A 123 -3.65 6.56 -3.52
CA ILE A 123 -5.10 6.61 -3.45
C ILE A 123 -5.55 7.53 -4.56
N LEU A 124 -6.30 7.01 -5.53
CA LEU A 124 -6.75 7.74 -6.71
C LEU A 124 -8.26 7.54 -6.87
N ASN A 125 -9.01 8.14 -5.95
CA ASN A 125 -10.45 8.03 -5.80
C ASN A 125 -10.95 6.59 -5.55
N ASP A 126 -11.43 5.92 -6.58
CA ASP A 126 -12.11 4.62 -6.51
C ASP A 126 -11.16 3.43 -6.37
N LYS A 127 -9.85 3.67 -6.35
CA LYS A 127 -8.81 2.65 -6.40
C LYS A 127 -7.57 3.03 -5.61
N ILE A 128 -6.87 2.00 -5.15
CA ILE A 128 -5.62 2.13 -4.39
C ILE A 128 -4.54 1.32 -5.07
N ILE A 129 -3.46 1.98 -5.48
CA ILE A 129 -2.34 1.36 -6.17
C ILE A 129 -1.24 1.05 -5.16
N PHE A 130 -0.65 -0.13 -5.25
CA PHE A 130 0.43 -0.63 -4.42
C PHE A 130 1.64 -0.94 -5.30
N LEU A 131 2.74 -0.21 -5.10
CA LEU A 131 4.02 -0.51 -5.74
C LEU A 131 5.07 -0.84 -4.69
N GLY A 132 5.90 -1.84 -5.00
CA GLY A 132 7.06 -2.23 -4.22
C GLY A 132 8.29 -2.40 -5.09
N THR A 133 9.46 -1.97 -4.61
CA THR A 133 10.75 -2.23 -5.24
C THR A 133 11.84 -2.43 -4.19
N GLY A 134 13.00 -2.97 -4.64
CA GLY A 134 14.16 -3.17 -3.78
C GLY A 134 13.88 -4.17 -2.66
N ILE A 135 12.98 -5.13 -2.89
CA ILE A 135 12.59 -6.13 -1.90
C ILE A 135 13.73 -7.14 -1.73
N LYS A 136 14.52 -6.97 -0.66
CA LYS A 136 15.78 -7.70 -0.48
C LYS A 136 15.91 -8.22 0.93
N SER A 137 16.27 -9.50 1.04
CA SER A 137 16.74 -10.10 2.28
C SER A 137 18.26 -10.08 2.33
N THR A 138 18.85 -9.76 3.49
CA THR A 138 20.29 -9.92 3.74
C THR A 138 20.68 -11.39 3.91
N ASP A 139 19.70 -12.26 4.14
CA ASP A 139 19.84 -13.70 4.22
C ASP A 139 19.15 -14.33 3.02
N SER A 140 19.93 -14.81 2.05
CA SER A 140 19.41 -15.38 0.79
C SER A 140 18.62 -16.69 0.98
N SER A 141 18.72 -17.33 2.15
CA SER A 141 17.90 -18.50 2.48
C SER A 141 16.47 -18.12 2.89
N LYS A 142 16.24 -16.85 3.24
CA LYS A 142 14.93 -16.33 3.63
C LYS A 142 14.28 -15.61 2.44
N ILE A 143 13.25 -16.23 1.90
CA ILE A 143 12.49 -15.72 0.76
C ILE A 143 11.57 -14.58 1.22
N PRO A 144 11.69 -13.35 0.69
CA PRO A 144 10.70 -12.32 0.97
C PRO A 144 9.35 -12.64 0.33
N VAL A 145 8.27 -12.29 1.01
CA VAL A 145 6.90 -12.52 0.59
C VAL A 145 6.09 -11.26 0.83
N THR A 146 5.40 -10.76 -0.19
CA THR A 146 4.38 -9.72 -0.03
C THR A 146 3.00 -10.38 0.01
N THR A 147 2.25 -10.12 1.07
CA THR A 147 0.85 -10.54 1.17
C THR A 147 -0.04 -9.49 0.52
N ILE A 148 -0.66 -9.84 -0.60
CA ILE A 148 -1.62 -8.98 -1.31
C ILE A 148 -2.93 -8.93 -0.52
N GLU A 149 -3.38 -10.07 0.02
CA GLU A 149 -4.59 -10.16 0.81
C GLU A 149 -4.53 -11.35 1.79
N ASN A 150 -5.15 -11.18 2.96
CA ASN A 150 -5.47 -12.21 3.94
C ASN A 150 -6.90 -11.99 4.45
N ARG A 151 -7.88 -12.38 3.62
CA ARG A 151 -9.30 -12.10 3.82
C ARG A 151 -9.97 -13.29 4.49
N LYS A 152 -10.81 -13.05 5.52
CA LYS A 152 -11.73 -14.10 5.99
C LYS A 152 -12.55 -14.62 4.81
N ALA A 153 -12.51 -15.92 4.56
CA ALA A 153 -13.08 -16.54 3.37
C ALA A 153 -14.61 -16.68 3.43
N ASN A 154 -15.19 -16.76 4.64
CA ASN A 154 -16.63 -16.86 4.79
C ASN A 154 -17.33 -15.62 4.20
N GLY A 155 -18.27 -15.85 3.27
CA GLY A 155 -18.97 -14.80 2.54
C GLY A 155 -18.30 -14.33 1.24
N TYR A 156 -17.26 -15.04 0.78
CA TYR A 156 -16.57 -14.77 -0.48
C TYR A 156 -16.33 -16.03 -1.31
N THR A 157 -16.29 -15.86 -2.63
CA THR A 157 -15.73 -16.82 -3.59
C THR A 157 -14.58 -16.14 -4.34
N LEU A 158 -13.44 -16.81 -4.43
CA LEU A 158 -12.24 -16.27 -5.07
C LEU A 158 -12.12 -16.74 -6.52
N TYR A 159 -11.77 -15.81 -7.40
CA TYR A 159 -11.44 -16.03 -8.80
C TYR A 159 -10.03 -15.54 -9.10
N THR A 160 -9.29 -16.25 -9.96
CA THR A 160 -8.10 -15.74 -10.63
C THR A 160 -8.33 -15.77 -12.13
N ASP A 161 -8.10 -14.65 -12.81
CA ASP A 161 -8.36 -14.51 -14.25
C ASP A 161 -9.72 -15.09 -14.69
N ASP A 162 -10.78 -14.70 -13.96
CA ASP A 162 -12.18 -15.12 -14.14
C ASP A 162 -12.48 -16.60 -13.83
N LYS A 163 -11.51 -17.39 -13.39
CA LYS A 163 -11.69 -18.80 -13.02
C LYS A 163 -11.79 -18.93 -11.51
N GLN A 164 -12.83 -19.60 -11.03
CA GLN A 164 -13.00 -19.86 -9.59
C GLN A 164 -11.91 -20.81 -9.10
N ILE A 165 -11.23 -20.46 -8.01
CA ILE A 165 -10.19 -21.30 -7.42
C ILE A 165 -10.24 -21.26 -5.89
N THR A 166 -9.70 -22.29 -5.24
CA THR A 166 -9.41 -22.28 -3.81
C THR A 166 -7.92 -22.38 -3.49
N ALA A 167 -7.10 -22.83 -4.45
CA ALA A 167 -5.66 -22.85 -4.31
C ALA A 167 -4.96 -22.78 -5.68
N SER A 168 -3.81 -22.12 -5.71
CA SER A 168 -2.81 -22.19 -6.78
C SER A 168 -1.45 -21.93 -6.16
N ASP A 169 -0.39 -22.42 -6.79
CA ASP A 169 0.98 -22.16 -6.34
C ASP A 169 1.81 -21.53 -7.44
N ASN A 170 2.40 -20.37 -7.13
CA ASN A 170 3.33 -19.64 -7.98
C ASN A 170 2.84 -19.45 -9.44
N GLN A 171 1.54 -19.20 -9.61
CA GLN A 171 0.88 -19.10 -10.90
C GLN A 171 0.88 -17.66 -11.41
N GLU A 172 1.29 -17.48 -12.67
CA GLU A 172 1.17 -16.19 -13.34
C GLU A 172 -0.29 -15.79 -13.51
N THR A 173 -0.65 -14.64 -12.94
CA THR A 173 -2.03 -14.17 -12.82
C THR A 173 -2.10 -12.69 -13.20
N ASN A 174 -3.16 -12.28 -13.91
CA ASN A 174 -3.41 -10.87 -14.22
C ASN A 174 -4.32 -10.22 -13.19
N SER A 175 -5.22 -10.98 -12.57
CA SER A 175 -6.17 -10.46 -11.59
C SER A 175 -6.61 -11.50 -10.56
N VAL A 176 -6.93 -11.03 -9.36
CA VAL A 176 -7.67 -11.77 -8.33
C VAL A 176 -8.97 -11.03 -8.04
N PHE A 177 -10.07 -11.74 -7.90
CA PHE A 177 -11.37 -11.15 -7.54
C PHE A 177 -12.04 -11.97 -6.44
N LEU A 178 -12.36 -11.32 -5.32
CA LEU A 178 -13.17 -11.87 -4.24
C LEU A 178 -14.61 -11.38 -4.44
N GLU A 179 -15.45 -12.25 -4.95
CA GLU A 179 -16.88 -11.99 -5.11
C GLU A 179 -17.60 -12.26 -3.79
N SER A 180 -18.30 -11.25 -3.26
CA SER A 180 -19.08 -11.39 -2.04
C SER A 180 -20.37 -12.13 -2.33
N THR A 181 -20.76 -13.03 -1.42
CA THR A 181 -22.05 -13.73 -1.49
C THR A 181 -23.23 -12.89 -0.98
N ASN A 182 -22.99 -11.64 -0.55
CA ASN A 182 -24.00 -10.77 0.05
C ASN A 182 -24.35 -9.56 -0.84
N SER A 183 -23.35 -8.75 -1.20
CA SER A 183 -23.57 -7.54 -2.01
C SER A 183 -22.34 -7.24 -2.86
N ALA A 184 -22.54 -6.77 -4.09
CA ALA A 184 -21.45 -6.37 -4.98
C ALA A 184 -20.59 -5.24 -4.40
N GLN A 185 -21.14 -4.40 -3.53
CA GLN A 185 -20.39 -3.36 -2.79
C GLN A 185 -19.31 -3.96 -1.86
N ASN A 186 -19.42 -5.24 -1.51
CA ASN A 186 -18.42 -5.93 -0.73
C ASN A 186 -17.35 -6.64 -1.57
N ASN A 187 -17.49 -6.65 -2.90
CA ASN A 187 -16.50 -7.27 -3.78
C ASN A 187 -15.14 -6.59 -3.66
N ILE A 188 -14.08 -7.34 -3.97
CA ILE A 188 -12.71 -6.87 -3.87
C ILE A 188 -11.93 -7.37 -5.08
N GLY A 189 -11.54 -6.45 -5.96
CA GLY A 189 -10.71 -6.73 -7.12
C GLY A 189 -9.26 -6.34 -6.88
N PHE A 190 -8.33 -7.19 -7.31
CA PHE A 190 -6.91 -6.91 -7.39
C PHE A 190 -6.46 -7.08 -8.83
N GLN A 191 -6.09 -6.00 -9.50
CA GLN A 191 -5.54 -6.01 -10.85
C GLN A 191 -4.02 -5.87 -10.77
N PHE A 192 -3.27 -6.84 -11.28
CA PHE A 192 -1.81 -6.71 -11.35
C PHE A 192 -1.41 -5.83 -12.53
N LEU A 193 -0.48 -4.90 -12.30
CA LEU A 193 0.02 -3.94 -13.30
C LEU A 193 1.00 -4.59 -14.27
N ASN A 194 1.62 -5.69 -13.84
CA ASN A 194 2.33 -6.64 -14.68
C ASN A 194 1.86 -8.03 -14.25
N LYS A 195 1.79 -8.98 -15.19
CA LYS A 195 1.45 -10.37 -14.86
C LYS A 195 2.36 -10.88 -13.76
N SER A 196 1.78 -11.25 -12.62
CA SER A 196 2.52 -11.54 -11.39
C SER A 196 2.39 -13.01 -11.02
N LYS A 197 3.46 -13.64 -10.54
CA LYS A 197 3.41 -15.01 -10.02
C LYS A 197 2.93 -14.98 -8.58
N ILE A 198 1.76 -15.54 -8.34
CA ILE A 198 1.13 -15.55 -7.01
C ILE A 198 0.79 -16.96 -6.56
N THR A 199 0.78 -17.15 -5.25
CA THR A 199 0.22 -18.32 -4.58
C THR A 199 -1.08 -17.89 -3.91
N VAL A 200 -2.14 -18.63 -4.18
CA VAL A 200 -3.44 -18.46 -3.52
C VAL A 200 -3.71 -19.69 -2.68
N LYS A 201 -4.22 -19.50 -1.47
CA LYS A 201 -4.69 -20.60 -0.64
C LYS A 201 -5.97 -20.24 0.09
N LYS A 202 -6.85 -21.23 0.24
CA LYS A 202 -7.96 -21.20 1.19
C LYS A 202 -7.60 -22.13 2.35
N GLU A 203 -7.22 -21.56 3.49
CA GLU A 203 -6.77 -22.33 4.66
C GLU A 203 -7.68 -22.08 5.86
N SER A 204 -7.76 -23.07 6.75
CA SER A 204 -8.49 -22.94 8.01
C SER A 204 -7.52 -22.82 9.15
N HIS A 205 -7.63 -21.73 9.89
CA HIS A 205 -6.73 -21.41 10.99
C HIS A 205 -7.44 -21.57 12.31
N THR A 206 -6.74 -22.18 13.26
CA THR A 206 -7.16 -22.29 14.65
C THR A 206 -6.21 -21.49 15.54
N GLY A 207 -6.75 -20.71 16.46
CA GLY A 207 -5.96 -19.97 17.44
C GLY A 207 -6.79 -19.53 18.63
N LYS A 208 -6.12 -19.02 19.66
CA LYS A 208 -6.75 -18.62 20.93
C LYS A 208 -6.46 -17.16 21.24
N TRP A 209 -7.39 -16.49 21.91
CA TRP A 209 -7.12 -15.14 22.41
C TRP A 209 -5.95 -15.13 23.41
N SER A 210 -5.80 -16.19 24.22
CA SER A 210 -4.65 -16.40 25.11
C SER A 210 -3.29 -16.46 24.40
N ASP A 211 -3.26 -16.71 23.08
CA ASP A 211 -2.02 -16.75 22.31
C ASP A 211 -1.50 -15.34 22.01
N ILE A 212 -2.38 -14.33 21.98
CA ILE A 212 -2.03 -12.93 21.73
C ILE A 212 -2.17 -12.05 22.96
N ASN A 213 -2.94 -12.47 23.96
CA ASN A 213 -3.11 -11.78 25.24
C ASN A 213 -3.29 -12.79 26.38
N LYS A 214 -2.33 -12.89 27.30
CA LYS A 214 -2.33 -13.95 28.35
C LYS A 214 -3.48 -13.86 29.34
N SER A 215 -4.15 -12.71 29.45
CA SER A 215 -5.33 -12.54 30.32
C SER A 215 -6.64 -13.03 29.68
N GLN A 216 -6.62 -13.35 28.38
CA GLN A 216 -7.81 -13.69 27.62
C GLN A 216 -8.07 -15.20 27.58
N LYS A 217 -9.25 -15.55 27.07
CA LYS A 217 -9.74 -16.92 26.98
C LYS A 217 -8.84 -17.83 26.14
N SER A 218 -8.77 -19.09 26.53
CA SER A 218 -7.94 -20.13 25.92
C SER A 218 -8.72 -21.14 25.08
N GLU A 219 -10.01 -20.88 24.80
CA GLU A 219 -10.77 -21.74 23.90
C GLU A 219 -10.33 -21.53 22.46
N ASP A 220 -10.24 -22.64 21.72
CA ASP A 220 -9.96 -22.63 20.29
C ASP A 220 -11.04 -21.82 19.55
N LYS A 221 -10.57 -20.91 18.70
CA LYS A 221 -11.35 -20.22 17.69
C LYS A 221 -10.85 -20.67 16.33
N LYS A 222 -11.76 -20.75 15.37
CA LYS A 222 -11.47 -21.23 14.03
C LYS A 222 -12.16 -20.32 13.01
N ASP A 223 -11.40 -19.89 12.02
CA ASP A 223 -11.89 -19.14 10.86
C ASP A 223 -11.19 -19.69 9.60
N GLU A 224 -11.76 -19.44 8.43
CA GLU A 224 -11.13 -19.72 7.13
C GLU A 224 -10.66 -18.42 6.47
N TYR A 225 -9.56 -18.47 5.73
CA TYR A 225 -8.95 -17.33 5.07
C TYR A 225 -8.59 -17.65 3.63
N TYR A 226 -8.81 -16.67 2.75
CA TYR A 226 -8.14 -16.59 1.46
C TYR A 226 -6.85 -15.79 1.63
N GLU A 227 -5.72 -16.43 1.38
CA GLU A 227 -4.40 -15.80 1.38
C GLU A 227 -3.87 -15.70 -0.04
N VAL A 228 -3.46 -14.49 -0.43
CA VAL A 228 -2.89 -14.20 -1.74
C VAL A 228 -1.51 -13.60 -1.53
N ASN A 229 -0.49 -14.32 -1.97
CA ASN A 229 0.90 -13.99 -1.68
C ASN A 229 1.73 -13.96 -2.96
N GLN A 230 2.66 -13.01 -3.05
CA GLN A 230 3.70 -12.97 -4.07
C GLN A 230 5.06 -13.22 -3.40
N LYS A 231 5.79 -14.23 -3.87
CA LYS A 231 7.18 -14.47 -3.45
C LYS A 231 8.13 -13.61 -4.26
N HIS A 232 9.22 -13.18 -3.64
CA HIS A 232 10.24 -12.36 -4.26
C HIS A 232 11.59 -13.07 -4.29
N SER A 233 12.43 -12.64 -5.22
CA SER A 233 13.81 -13.11 -5.36
C SER A 233 14.71 -11.94 -5.76
N ASN A 234 16.03 -12.17 -5.85
CA ASN A 234 16.96 -11.13 -6.29
C ASN A 234 16.67 -10.61 -7.71
N THR A 235 15.95 -11.37 -8.54
CA THR A 235 15.55 -10.98 -9.90
C THR A 235 14.10 -10.55 -10.03
N ASP A 236 13.29 -10.81 -8.99
CA ASP A 236 11.87 -10.45 -8.90
C ASP A 236 11.63 -9.75 -7.55
N ASP A 237 12.21 -8.56 -7.42
CA ASP A 237 12.26 -7.77 -6.18
C ASP A 237 11.20 -6.65 -6.16
N LYS A 238 10.12 -6.82 -6.94
CA LYS A 238 9.08 -5.81 -7.16
C LYS A 238 7.68 -6.43 -7.06
N TYR A 239 6.70 -5.60 -6.71
CA TYR A 239 5.28 -5.92 -6.91
C TYR A 239 4.55 -4.68 -7.43
N GLY A 240 3.44 -4.90 -8.12
CA GLY A 240 2.59 -3.82 -8.61
C GLY A 240 1.16 -4.29 -8.82
N TYR A 241 0.22 -3.77 -8.04
CA TYR A 241 -1.20 -4.09 -8.17
C TYR A 241 -2.10 -2.92 -7.79
N VAL A 242 -3.34 -2.99 -8.25
CA VAL A 242 -4.41 -2.03 -7.96
C VAL A 242 -5.53 -2.74 -7.22
N LEU A 243 -5.91 -2.21 -6.07
CA LEU A 243 -7.08 -2.61 -5.30
C LEU A 243 -8.30 -1.79 -5.76
N TYR A 244 -9.35 -2.50 -6.16
CA TYR A 244 -10.66 -1.97 -6.56
C TYR A 244 -11.75 -2.51 -5.63
N PRO A 245 -12.20 -1.74 -4.63
CA PRO A 245 -13.32 -2.13 -3.77
C PRO A 245 -14.68 -1.91 -4.45
N GLY A 246 -15.64 -2.77 -4.15
CA GLY A 246 -17.07 -2.53 -4.40
C GLY A 246 -17.53 -2.57 -5.86
N LEU A 247 -16.70 -3.07 -6.78
CA LEU A 247 -17.07 -3.22 -8.19
C LEU A 247 -17.76 -4.57 -8.46
N SER A 248 -18.70 -4.59 -9.41
CA SER A 248 -19.17 -5.86 -9.98
C SER A 248 -18.03 -6.56 -10.71
N LYS A 249 -18.16 -7.87 -10.93
CA LYS A 249 -17.15 -8.66 -11.64
C LYS A 249 -16.96 -8.17 -13.08
N ASP A 250 -18.04 -7.73 -13.73
CA ASP A 250 -18.01 -7.22 -15.10
C ASP A 250 -17.39 -5.81 -15.15
N ASP A 251 -17.74 -4.92 -14.21
CA ASP A 251 -17.10 -3.61 -14.13
C ASP A 251 -15.59 -3.75 -13.87
N PHE A 252 -15.19 -4.63 -12.95
CA PHE A 252 -13.78 -4.88 -12.63
C PHE A 252 -12.96 -5.30 -13.86
N LYS A 253 -13.52 -6.14 -14.74
CA LYS A 253 -12.85 -6.55 -15.99
C LYS A 253 -12.53 -5.36 -16.91
N THR A 254 -13.32 -4.30 -16.87
CA THR A 254 -13.07 -3.09 -17.68
C THR A 254 -11.92 -2.23 -17.15
N LYS A 255 -11.53 -2.41 -15.87
CA LYS A 255 -10.54 -1.56 -15.18
C LYS A 255 -9.08 -1.89 -15.46
N LYS A 256 -8.80 -2.92 -16.27
CA LYS A 256 -7.46 -3.50 -16.42
C LYS A 256 -6.38 -2.52 -16.91
N ASP A 257 -6.76 -1.51 -17.69
CA ASP A 257 -5.84 -0.54 -18.31
C ASP A 257 -5.98 0.89 -17.78
N GLU A 258 -6.80 1.15 -16.75
CA GLU A 258 -7.03 2.52 -16.24
C GLU A 258 -5.78 3.13 -15.57
N VAL A 259 -4.91 2.27 -15.00
CA VAL A 259 -3.69 2.68 -14.32
C VAL A 259 -2.48 2.23 -15.13
N THR A 260 -1.60 3.18 -15.45
CA THR A 260 -0.32 2.92 -16.11
C THR A 260 0.83 3.16 -15.15
N VAL A 261 1.78 2.22 -15.07
CA VAL A 261 3.06 2.44 -14.41
C VAL A 261 3.96 3.27 -15.34
N VAL A 262 4.17 4.54 -15.00
CA VAL A 262 5.07 5.42 -15.75
C VAL A 262 6.53 5.15 -15.36
N LYS A 263 6.80 4.92 -14.07
CA LYS A 263 8.11 4.53 -13.54
C LYS A 263 7.96 3.57 -12.37
N GLN A 264 8.80 2.54 -12.34
CA GLN A 264 8.98 1.64 -11.18
C GLN A 264 10.47 1.24 -11.07
N GLY A 265 11.31 2.26 -10.91
CA GLY A 265 12.73 2.09 -10.59
C GLY A 265 12.92 1.92 -9.08
N ASP A 266 14.11 1.47 -8.68
CA ASP A 266 14.41 1.13 -7.28
C ASP A 266 14.17 2.28 -6.29
N ASP A 267 14.29 3.53 -6.72
CA ASP A 267 14.04 4.71 -5.87
C ASP A 267 12.98 5.65 -6.45
N PHE A 268 12.26 5.26 -7.51
CA PHE A 268 11.34 6.17 -8.20
C PHE A 268 10.12 5.47 -8.75
N HIS A 269 8.97 5.80 -8.16
CA HIS A 269 7.67 5.26 -8.51
C HIS A 269 6.80 6.39 -9.07
N VAL A 270 6.18 6.16 -10.22
CA VAL A 270 5.20 7.08 -10.80
C VAL A 270 4.12 6.26 -11.48
N VAL A 271 2.87 6.53 -11.14
CA VAL A 271 1.67 5.99 -11.79
C VAL A 271 0.87 7.11 -12.43
N LYS A 272 0.14 6.76 -13.49
CA LYS A 272 -0.83 7.61 -14.18
C LYS A 272 -2.20 6.95 -14.06
N ASP A 273 -3.18 7.67 -13.51
CA ASP A 273 -4.60 7.29 -13.55
C ASP A 273 -5.29 8.09 -14.64
N ASN A 274 -5.69 7.39 -15.71
CA ASN A 274 -6.25 7.99 -16.91
C ASN A 274 -5.39 9.16 -17.44
N GLU A 275 -5.93 10.02 -18.31
CA GLU A 275 -5.19 11.14 -18.93
C GLU A 275 -4.83 12.30 -17.99
N SER A 276 -5.23 12.29 -16.71
CA SER A 276 -5.32 13.53 -15.91
C SER A 276 -4.60 13.52 -14.57
N VAL A 277 -4.23 12.38 -13.98
CA VAL A 277 -3.59 12.35 -12.65
C VAL A 277 -2.31 11.54 -12.68
N TRP A 278 -1.22 12.14 -12.20
CA TRP A 278 0.05 11.47 -11.94
C TRP A 278 0.35 11.51 -10.45
N ALA A 279 0.68 10.37 -9.87
CA ALA A 279 1.11 10.29 -8.48
C ALA A 279 2.45 9.56 -8.41
N GLY A 280 3.35 10.04 -7.56
CA GLY A 280 4.68 9.47 -7.50
C GLY A 280 5.39 9.67 -6.17
N VAL A 281 6.48 8.91 -6.02
CA VAL A 281 7.39 8.94 -4.88
C VAL A 281 8.83 8.88 -5.39
N ASN A 282 9.65 9.84 -5.00
CA ASN A 282 11.10 9.81 -5.14
C ASN A 282 11.74 9.52 -3.78
N TYR A 283 12.40 8.37 -3.67
CA TYR A 283 13.13 7.94 -2.47
C TYR A 283 14.60 8.38 -2.45
N SER A 284 15.04 9.16 -3.44
CA SER A 284 16.43 9.62 -3.55
C SER A 284 16.53 11.14 -3.50
N ASP A 285 17.64 11.65 -3.00
CA ASP A 285 18.01 13.08 -3.13
C ASP A 285 18.45 13.45 -4.55
N SER A 286 18.67 12.45 -5.42
CA SER A 286 18.96 12.68 -6.84
C SER A 286 17.71 13.08 -7.61
N THR A 287 17.91 13.92 -8.64
CA THR A 287 16.85 14.27 -9.58
C THR A 287 16.37 13.03 -10.34
N LYS A 288 15.06 12.80 -10.31
CA LYS A 288 14.38 11.77 -11.12
C LYS A 288 13.51 12.44 -12.18
N THR A 289 13.27 11.71 -13.26
CA THR A 289 12.55 12.27 -14.40
C THR A 289 11.51 11.30 -14.95
N PHE A 290 10.41 11.87 -15.42
CA PHE A 290 9.40 11.20 -16.23
C PHE A 290 8.83 12.18 -17.25
N GLU A 291 7.93 11.72 -18.10
CA GLU A 291 7.34 12.55 -19.15
C GLU A 291 5.82 12.58 -19.02
N ILE A 292 5.25 13.76 -19.29
CA ILE A 292 3.83 13.98 -19.48
C ILE A 292 3.65 14.54 -20.89
N ASN A 293 3.02 13.77 -21.79
CA ASN A 293 2.75 14.17 -23.17
C ASN A 293 4.02 14.71 -23.89
N GLY A 294 5.14 14.01 -23.75
CA GLY A 294 6.45 14.40 -24.30
C GLY A 294 7.14 15.57 -23.61
N THR A 295 6.54 16.14 -22.55
CA THR A 295 7.17 17.18 -21.72
C THR A 295 7.86 16.55 -20.52
N LYS A 296 9.15 16.82 -20.36
CA LYS A 296 9.96 16.31 -19.25
C LYS A 296 9.54 16.98 -17.92
N VAL A 297 9.26 16.15 -16.94
CA VAL A 297 9.08 16.51 -15.53
C VAL A 297 10.33 16.08 -14.76
N GLU A 298 10.87 16.99 -13.96
CA GLU A 298 12.01 16.76 -13.09
C GLU A 298 11.57 16.85 -11.63
N VAL A 299 11.66 15.74 -10.92
CA VAL A 299 11.47 15.67 -9.47
C VAL A 299 12.86 15.72 -8.85
N LYS A 300 13.27 16.93 -8.49
CA LYS A 300 14.64 17.29 -8.12
C LYS A 300 15.01 16.94 -6.69
N ALA A 301 14.01 16.63 -5.86
CA ALA A 301 14.20 16.27 -4.47
C ALA A 301 13.45 14.99 -4.10
N LYS A 302 13.87 14.38 -3.00
CA LYS A 302 13.15 13.31 -2.32
C LYS A 302 11.77 13.80 -1.88
N GLY A 303 10.73 13.00 -2.05
CA GLY A 303 9.37 13.35 -1.65
C GLY A 303 8.28 12.59 -2.40
N MET A 304 7.04 12.76 -1.92
CA MET A 304 5.82 12.29 -2.54
C MET A 304 5.13 13.45 -3.25
N PHE A 305 4.53 13.19 -4.40
CA PHE A 305 3.84 14.22 -5.17
C PHE A 305 2.58 13.70 -5.89
N ILE A 306 1.69 14.64 -6.19
CA ILE A 306 0.59 14.47 -7.14
C ILE A 306 0.60 15.65 -8.11
N LEU A 307 0.38 15.38 -9.40
CA LEU A 307 0.08 16.36 -10.43
C LEU A 307 -1.27 15.99 -11.05
N LYS A 308 -2.24 16.90 -10.96
CA LYS A 308 -3.57 16.76 -11.55
C LYS A 308 -3.75 17.81 -12.63
N LYS A 309 -4.08 17.39 -13.85
CA LYS A 309 -4.37 18.29 -14.96
C LYS A 309 -5.63 19.10 -14.63
N LYS A 310 -5.49 20.43 -14.60
CA LYS A 310 -6.60 21.38 -14.45
C LYS A 310 -7.18 21.75 -15.81
N ASP A 311 -6.28 22.06 -16.75
CA ASP A 311 -6.57 22.35 -18.15
C ASP A 311 -5.32 22.04 -19.02
N ASP A 312 -5.34 22.43 -20.30
CA ASP A 312 -4.23 22.15 -21.24
C ASP A 312 -2.92 22.87 -20.92
N LYS A 313 -2.94 23.87 -20.04
CA LYS A 313 -1.78 24.69 -19.68
C LYS A 313 -1.45 24.65 -18.19
N THR A 314 -2.34 24.11 -17.35
CA THR A 314 -2.17 24.14 -15.91
C THR A 314 -2.32 22.77 -15.25
N TYR A 315 -1.38 22.46 -14.35
CA TYR A 315 -1.47 21.35 -13.41
C TYR A 315 -1.58 21.89 -11.98
N GLU A 316 -2.53 21.37 -11.22
CA GLU A 316 -2.56 21.53 -9.77
C GLU A 316 -1.73 20.43 -9.14
N CYS A 317 -0.94 20.77 -8.12
CA CYS A 317 0.08 19.89 -7.59
C CYS A 317 0.09 19.88 -6.07
N SER A 318 0.44 18.72 -5.51
CA SER A 318 0.81 18.59 -4.10
C SER A 318 2.19 17.93 -3.97
N PHE A 319 2.97 18.35 -2.97
CA PHE A 319 4.29 17.78 -2.67
C PHE A 319 4.51 17.69 -1.17
N PHE A 320 5.16 16.63 -0.71
CA PHE A 320 5.60 16.49 0.68
C PHE A 320 6.88 15.68 0.78
N ASN A 321 7.83 16.15 1.57
CA ASN A 321 8.98 15.37 2.01
C ASN A 321 8.98 15.26 3.55
N PRO A 322 8.87 14.04 4.12
CA PRO A 322 8.83 13.82 5.57
C PRO A 322 10.16 14.08 6.28
N GLU A 323 11.26 14.26 5.54
CA GLU A 323 12.61 14.48 6.08
C GLU A 323 13.09 15.93 5.97
N SER A 324 12.28 16.83 5.42
CA SER A 324 12.66 18.24 5.22
C SER A 324 11.55 19.20 5.64
N THR A 325 11.92 20.44 5.91
CA THR A 325 10.96 21.55 6.00
C THR A 325 10.31 21.77 4.64
N ASN A 326 8.99 21.64 4.58
CA ASN A 326 8.19 21.86 3.39
C ASN A 326 7.82 23.36 3.30
N SER A 327 8.74 24.17 2.76
CA SER A 327 8.55 25.62 2.56
C SER A 327 8.17 25.95 1.11
N VAL A 328 7.24 26.91 0.96
CA VAL A 328 6.83 27.47 -0.33
C VAL A 328 8.01 28.10 -1.10
N SER A 329 8.99 28.66 -0.39
CA SER A 329 10.18 29.29 -1.01
C SER A 329 10.97 28.33 -1.88
N ASP A 330 10.90 27.03 -1.61
CA ASP A 330 11.84 26.05 -2.15
C ASP A 330 11.20 25.17 -3.23
N ILE A 331 9.91 25.34 -3.55
CA ILE A 331 9.20 24.38 -4.40
C ILE A 331 9.80 24.23 -5.81
N GLU A 332 10.38 25.30 -6.37
CA GLU A 332 11.08 25.28 -7.67
C GLU A 332 12.36 24.41 -7.63
N SER A 333 12.93 24.22 -6.45
CA SER A 333 14.03 23.28 -6.21
C SER A 333 13.56 21.83 -6.04
N LYS A 334 12.26 21.59 -5.89
CA LYS A 334 11.68 20.25 -5.66
C LYS A 334 11.11 19.65 -6.93
N ILE A 335 10.38 20.43 -7.72
CA ILE A 335 9.78 19.95 -8.97
C ILE A 335 9.86 21.02 -10.06
N PHE A 336 10.07 20.59 -11.30
CA PHE A 336 10.19 21.46 -12.45
C PHE A 336 9.61 20.77 -13.69
N ILE A 337 8.85 21.51 -14.50
CA ILE A 337 8.41 21.07 -15.82
C ILE A 337 8.90 22.09 -16.82
N LYS A 338 9.60 21.64 -17.87
CA LYS A 338 10.14 22.53 -18.89
C LYS A 338 9.02 23.34 -19.54
N GLY A 339 9.13 24.67 -19.48
CA GLY A 339 8.16 25.60 -20.06
C GLY A 339 6.95 25.87 -19.17
N TYR A 340 6.98 25.50 -17.89
CA TYR A 340 5.96 25.87 -16.90
C TYR A 340 6.58 26.71 -15.80
N THR A 341 5.77 27.57 -15.19
CA THR A 341 6.11 28.41 -14.04
C THR A 341 5.27 28.00 -12.83
N ILE A 342 5.83 28.09 -11.62
CA ILE A 342 5.10 27.74 -10.41
C ILE A 342 4.32 28.95 -9.90
N THR A 343 3.01 28.82 -9.78
CA THR A 343 2.07 29.83 -9.28
C THR A 343 1.25 29.30 -8.09
N ASN A 344 0.45 30.17 -7.47
CA ASN A 344 -0.56 29.79 -6.47
C ASN A 344 -0.06 28.86 -5.34
N LYS A 345 1.11 29.21 -4.78
CA LYS A 345 1.79 28.40 -3.77
C LYS A 345 1.15 28.60 -2.39
N SER A 346 0.85 27.52 -1.69
CA SER A 346 0.35 27.53 -0.32
C SER A 346 0.88 26.34 0.48
N VAL A 347 0.91 26.48 1.81
CA VAL A 347 1.11 25.37 2.75
C VAL A 347 -0.25 25.09 3.39
N THR A 348 -0.66 23.83 3.42
CA THR A 348 -1.81 23.45 4.26
C THR A 348 -1.39 23.49 5.72
N ASN A 349 -1.96 24.40 6.50
CA ASN A 349 -1.64 24.61 7.93
C ASN A 349 -2.22 23.53 8.87
N SER A 350 -2.90 22.49 8.35
CA SER A 350 -3.28 21.34 9.16
C SER A 350 -2.06 20.45 9.44
N ASN A 351 -2.22 19.42 10.26
CA ASN A 351 -1.20 18.38 10.49
C ASN A 351 -0.69 17.69 9.20
N ASP A 352 -1.21 18.05 8.03
CA ASP A 352 -0.85 17.61 6.67
C ASP A 352 0.00 18.67 5.96
N ALA A 353 1.22 18.90 6.44
CA ALA A 353 2.15 19.95 6.00
C ALA A 353 2.73 19.75 4.58
N GLY A 354 1.89 19.43 3.59
CA GLY A 354 2.19 19.41 2.17
C GLY A 354 2.16 20.81 1.54
N LEU A 355 2.93 20.96 0.48
CA LEU A 355 2.93 22.14 -0.40
C LEU A 355 1.89 21.94 -1.50
N ASN A 356 1.03 22.92 -1.70
CA ASN A 356 0.12 22.98 -2.84
C ASN A 356 0.52 24.12 -3.75
N PHE A 357 0.50 23.91 -5.06
CA PHE A 357 0.92 24.90 -6.06
C PHE A 357 0.35 24.53 -7.42
N GLU A 358 0.43 25.47 -8.35
CA GLU A 358 0.12 25.23 -9.76
C GLU A 358 1.39 25.31 -10.61
N LEU A 359 1.43 24.52 -11.67
CA LEU A 359 2.39 24.65 -12.76
C LEU A 359 1.63 25.14 -13.99
N THR A 360 1.93 26.36 -14.46
CA THR A 360 1.25 26.99 -15.61
C THR A 360 2.23 27.29 -16.74
N LYS A 361 1.86 26.89 -17.96
CA LYS A 361 2.66 27.02 -19.18
C LYS A 361 2.74 28.45 -19.73
#